data_AF-A0A6I3U7Q7-F1
#
_entry.id   AF-A0A6I3U7Q7-F1
#
_cell.length_a   1.000
_cell.length_b   1.000
_cell.length_c   1.000
_cell.angle_alpha   90.00
_cell.angle_beta   90.00
_cell.angle_gamma   90.00
#
_symmetry.space_group_name_H-M   'P 1'
#
loop_
_entity.id
_entity.type
_entity.pdbx_description
1 polymer ?
#
loop_
_entity_poly.entity_id
_entity_poly.type
_entity_poly.pdbx_seq_one_letter_code
_entity_poly.pdbx_strand_id
1 'polypeptide(L)'
;FFNPAPIMKLVEVIKALQTSEEVVQVVRELTVKIGKTPVDVKDSYGFVVNRILIPMINEAIYILGEGVASAEEIDEAMKLGANHPIGPLA
;
A
#
# COMPACT_ATOMS: atom_id res chain seq x y z
N PHE A 1 2.98 9.77 0.34
CA PHE A 1 2.90 9.71 -1.14
C PHE A 1 3.31 8.33 -1.62
N PHE A 2 2.98 7.96 -2.87
CA PHE A 2 3.41 6.73 -3.53
C PHE A 2 4.14 7.06 -4.83
N ASN A 3 5.10 6.24 -5.24
CA ASN A 3 5.94 6.49 -6.42
C ASN A 3 5.28 6.01 -7.73
N PRO A 4 5.32 6.78 -8.83
CA PRO A 4 5.72 8.19 -8.93
C PRO A 4 4.69 9.15 -8.33
N ALA A 5 5.15 10.07 -7.49
CA ALA A 5 4.28 10.98 -6.74
C ALA A 5 3.32 11.83 -7.61
N PRO A 6 3.68 12.31 -8.82
CA PRO A 6 2.73 13.02 -9.68
C PRO A 6 1.57 12.15 -10.18
N ILE A 7 1.81 10.86 -10.43
CA ILE A 7 0.86 9.93 -11.06
C ILE A 7 -0.06 9.29 -10.01
N MET A 8 0.50 8.85 -8.89
CA MET A 8 -0.24 8.12 -7.87
C MET A 8 -1.22 9.03 -7.13
N LYS A 9 -2.49 8.62 -7.02
CA LYS A 9 -3.55 9.46 -6.41
C LYS A 9 -3.53 9.42 -4.88
N LEU A 10 -3.09 8.32 -4.28
CA LEU A 10 -3.21 8.09 -2.84
C LEU A 10 -2.16 8.87 -2.03
N VAL A 11 -2.55 9.34 -0.85
CA VAL A 11 -1.66 9.79 0.22
C VAL A 11 -2.23 9.29 1.55
N GLU A 12 -1.41 8.60 2.35
CA GLU A 12 -1.74 8.29 3.74
C GLU A 12 -1.38 9.52 4.61
N VAL A 13 -2.36 10.08 5.31
CA VAL A 13 -2.21 11.19 6.26
C VAL A 13 -2.12 10.61 7.66
N ILE A 14 -0.98 10.83 8.32
CA ILE A 14 -0.64 10.07 9.52
C ILE A 14 -0.71 10.95 10.75
N LYS A 15 -1.55 10.52 11.70
CA LYS A 15 -1.68 11.16 13.01
C LYS A 15 -0.83 10.42 14.03
N ALA A 16 0.30 11.02 14.41
CA ALA A 16 1.10 10.58 15.54
C ALA A 16 0.52 11.08 16.86
N LEU A 17 1.04 10.58 17.98
CA LEU A 17 0.52 10.90 19.33
C LEU A 17 0.49 12.40 19.64
N GLN A 18 1.48 13.14 19.15
CA GLN A 18 1.62 14.59 19.38
C GLN A 18 0.99 15.45 18.27
N THR A 19 0.49 14.84 17.19
CA THR A 19 -0.11 15.58 16.07
C THR A 19 -1.54 15.97 16.43
N SER A 20 -1.80 17.29 16.45
CA SER A 20 -3.13 17.81 16.74
C SER A 20 -4.11 17.55 15.58
N GLU A 21 -5.41 17.57 15.88
CA GLU A 21 -6.44 17.34 14.87
C GLU A 21 -6.46 18.45 13.81
N GLU A 22 -6.16 19.68 14.23
CA GLU A 22 -6.09 20.84 13.33
C GLU A 22 -5.00 20.66 12.27
N VAL A 23 -3.84 20.14 12.65
CA VAL A 23 -2.74 19.85 11.70
C VAL A 23 -3.14 18.75 10.72
N VAL A 24 -3.78 17.68 11.20
CA VAL A 24 -4.28 16.59 10.34
C VAL A 24 -5.25 17.15 9.29
N GLN A 25 -6.18 18.00 9.72
CA GLN A 25 -7.17 18.59 8.82
C GLN A 25 -6.54 19.52 7.78
N VAL A 26 -5.57 20.35 8.18
CA VAL A 26 -4.82 21.21 7.23
C VAL A 26 -4.10 20.37 6.18
N VAL A 27 -3.43 19.29 6.59
CA VAL A 27 -2.71 18.39 5.66
C VAL A 27 -3.69 17.65 4.75
N ARG A 28 -4.85 17.22 5.28
CA ARG A 28 -5.91 16.58 4.51
C ARG A 28 -6.44 17.50 3.41
N GLU A 29 -6.75 18.75 3.75
CA GLU A 29 -7.21 19.75 2.77
C GLU A 29 -6.16 20.08 1.73
N LEU A 30 -4.89 20.21 2.14
CA LEU A 30 -3.78 20.40 1.21
C LEU A 30 -3.68 19.24 0.24
N THR A 31 -3.80 18.00 0.73
CA THR A 31 -3.75 16.77 -0.08
C THR A 31 -4.83 16.78 -1.16
N VAL A 32 -6.06 17.17 -0.82
CA VAL A 32 -7.15 17.33 -1.81
C VAL A 32 -6.83 18.44 -2.82
N LYS A 33 -6.33 19.60 -2.36
CA LYS A 33 -5.97 20.74 -3.25
C LYS A 33 -4.92 20.38 -4.29
N ILE A 34 -3.99 19.48 -3.98
CA ILE A 34 -2.97 19.00 -4.91
C ILE A 34 -3.44 17.81 -5.77
N GLY A 35 -4.75 17.53 -5.81
CA GLY A 35 -5.34 16.48 -6.65
C GLY A 35 -5.09 15.06 -6.16
N LYS A 36 -4.83 14.88 -4.85
CA LYS A 36 -4.62 13.57 -4.23
C LYS A 36 -5.80 13.18 -3.35
N THR A 37 -5.87 11.90 -3.01
CA THR A 37 -6.89 11.30 -2.15
C THR A 37 -6.27 10.96 -0.79
N PRO A 38 -6.61 11.70 0.28
CA PRO A 38 -6.10 11.42 1.62
C PRO A 38 -6.84 10.22 2.26
N VAL A 39 -6.07 9.36 2.94
CA VAL A 39 -6.58 8.32 3.85
C VAL A 39 -5.98 8.58 5.23
N ASP A 40 -6.83 8.68 6.26
CA ASP A 40 -6.36 8.98 7.61
C ASP A 40 -5.88 7.68 8.28
N VAL A 41 -4.65 7.71 8.81
CA VAL A 41 -3.97 6.54 9.36
C VAL A 41 -3.38 6.88 10.72
N LYS A 42 -3.54 5.96 11.68
CA LYS A 42 -2.84 6.05 12.97
C LYS A 42 -1.37 5.67 12.78
N ASP A 43 -0.48 6.35 13.49
CA ASP A 43 0.94 6.02 13.45
C ASP A 43 1.19 4.55 13.88
N SER A 44 1.71 3.76 12.94
CA SER A 44 1.95 2.33 13.08
C SER A 44 2.89 1.87 11.98
N TYR A 45 3.69 0.83 12.23
CA TYR A 45 4.58 0.23 11.25
C TYR A 45 3.86 -0.12 9.94
N GLY A 46 4.40 0.36 8.81
CA GLY A 46 3.91 0.08 7.47
C GLY A 46 2.57 0.72 7.09
N PHE A 47 1.96 1.51 7.98
CA PHE A 47 0.70 2.21 7.74
C PHE A 47 -0.39 1.25 7.25
N VAL A 48 -1.11 1.56 6.16
CA VAL A 48 -2.11 0.65 5.60
C VAL A 48 -1.54 -0.14 4.43
N VAL A 49 -1.06 0.56 3.39
CA VAL A 49 -0.68 -0.10 2.13
C VAL A 49 0.50 -1.06 2.33
N ASN A 50 1.60 -0.60 2.92
CA ASN A 50 2.78 -1.45 3.09
C ASN A 50 2.57 -2.55 4.13
N ARG A 51 1.74 -2.29 5.14
CA ARG A 51 1.39 -3.29 6.16
C ARG A 51 0.61 -4.48 5.58
N ILE A 52 -0.12 -4.29 4.48
CA ILE A 52 -0.81 -5.37 3.76
C ILE A 52 0.10 -5.94 2.66
N LEU A 53 0.75 -5.08 1.88
CA LEU A 53 1.53 -5.46 0.71
C LEU A 53 2.73 -6.34 1.07
N ILE A 54 3.47 -6.00 2.13
CA ILE A 54 4.67 -6.75 2.50
C ILE A 54 4.33 -8.18 2.95
N PRO A 55 3.36 -8.41 3.87
CA PRO A 55 2.95 -9.78 4.21
C PRO A 55 2.45 -10.59 3.02
N MET A 56 1.73 -9.97 2.07
CA MET A 56 1.30 -10.67 0.86
C MET A 56 2.48 -11.13 0.00
N ILE A 57 3.51 -10.28 -0.17
CA ILE A 57 4.75 -10.66 -0.88
C ILE A 57 5.47 -11.78 -0.12
N ASN A 58 5.56 -11.69 1.20
CA ASN A 58 6.17 -12.74 2.02
C ASN A 58 5.43 -14.08 1.89
N GLU A 59 4.10 -14.05 1.84
CA GLU A 59 3.30 -15.25 1.62
C GLU A 59 3.58 -15.89 0.27
N ALA A 60 3.70 -15.08 -0.79
CA ALA A 60 4.11 -15.57 -2.10
C ALA A 60 5.50 -16.21 -2.09
N ILE A 61 6.45 -15.65 -1.31
CA ILE A 61 7.78 -16.22 -1.11
C ILE A 61 7.71 -17.58 -0.38
N TYR A 62 6.84 -17.72 0.62
CA TYR A 62 6.64 -19.00 1.31
C TYR A 62 6.03 -20.06 0.41
N ILE A 63 4.99 -19.72 -0.36
CA ILE A 63 4.38 -20.61 -1.36
C ILE A 63 5.43 -21.12 -2.36
N LEU A 64 6.31 -20.23 -2.84
CA LEU A 64 7.42 -20.60 -3.71
C LEU A 64 8.43 -21.51 -3.00
N GLY A 65 8.82 -21.17 -1.77
CA GLY A 65 9.80 -21.93 -0.99
C GLY A 65 9.33 -23.33 -0.61
N GLU A 66 8.02 -23.51 -0.42
CA GLU A 66 7.38 -24.81 -0.17
C GLU A 66 7.17 -25.64 -1.46
N GLY A 67 7.42 -25.05 -2.63
CA GLY A 67 7.29 -25.72 -3.92
C GLY A 67 5.83 -25.94 -4.36
N VAL A 68 4.89 -25.13 -3.84
CA VAL A 68 3.46 -25.26 -4.15
C VAL A 68 3.16 -24.89 -5.61
N ALA A 69 3.86 -23.87 -6.13
CA ALA A 69 3.74 -23.38 -7.51
C ALA A 69 5.03 -22.65 -7.93
N SER A 70 5.24 -22.48 -9.23
CA SER A 70 6.34 -21.64 -9.73
C SER A 70 6.08 -20.15 -9.46
N ALA A 71 7.12 -19.32 -9.51
CA ALA A 71 6.96 -17.87 -9.34
C ALA A 71 6.00 -17.27 -10.37
N GLU A 72 6.07 -17.73 -11.62
CA GLU A 72 5.21 -17.29 -12.72
C GLU A 72 3.75 -17.67 -12.49
N GLU A 73 3.49 -18.89 -12.01
CA GLU A 73 2.14 -19.36 -11.69
C GLU A 73 1.53 -18.61 -10.50
N ILE A 74 2.34 -18.28 -9.48
CA ILE A 74 1.92 -17.45 -8.34
C ILE A 74 1.52 -16.05 -8.80
N ASP A 75 2.34 -15.44 -9.66
CA ASP A 75 2.04 -14.13 -10.22
C ASP A 75 0.80 -14.15 -11.12
N GLU A 76 0.64 -15.16 -11.96
CA GLU A 76 -0.54 -15.33 -12.81
C GLU A 76 -1.81 -15.54 -11.99
N ALA A 77 -1.74 -16.35 -10.93
CA ALA A 77 -2.85 -16.55 -10.00
C ALA A 77 -3.27 -15.24 -9.33
N MET A 78 -2.34 -14.40 -8.87
CA MET A 78 -2.68 -13.12 -8.25
C MET A 78 -3.15 -12.07 -9.25
N LYS A 79 -2.61 -12.07 -10.47
CA LYS A 79 -3.10 -11.18 -11.54
C LYS A 79 -4.52 -11.54 -11.98
N LEU A 80 -4.82 -12.82 -12.20
CA LEU A 80 -6.11 -13.26 -12.74
C LEU A 80 -7.17 -13.47 -11.65
N GLY A 81 -6.76 -14.01 -10.49
CA GLY A 81 -7.67 -14.36 -9.39
C GLY A 81 -7.96 -13.20 -8.44
N ALA A 82 -6.94 -12.44 -8.05
CA ALA A 82 -7.07 -11.27 -7.17
C ALA A 82 -7.16 -9.94 -7.94
N ASN A 83 -7.06 -9.97 -9.27
CA ASN A 83 -7.09 -8.80 -10.15
C ASN A 83 -5.97 -7.79 -9.83
N HIS A 84 -4.79 -8.29 -9.45
CA HIS A 84 -3.64 -7.42 -9.22
C HIS A 84 -3.01 -7.01 -10.56
N PRO A 85 -2.62 -5.74 -10.74
CA PRO A 85 -1.97 -5.31 -11.97
C PRO A 85 -0.56 -5.91 -12.14
N ILE A 86 0.10 -6.25 -11.03
CA ILE A 86 1.44 -6.85 -10.97
C ILE A 86 1.38 -7.96 -9.93
N GLY A 87 1.98 -9.11 -10.25
CA GLY A 87 2.08 -10.23 -9.31
C GLY A 87 3.02 -9.93 -8.15
N PRO A 88 2.90 -10.64 -7.01
CA PRO A 88 3.72 -10.39 -5.83
C PRO A 88 5.22 -10.68 -5.98
N LEU A 89 5.63 -11.49 -6.98
CA LEU A 89 7.02 -11.92 -7.18
C LEU A 89 7.67 -11.33 -8.46
N ALA A 90 6.96 -10.45 -9.16
CA ALA A 90 7.35 -9.85 -10.44
C ALA A 90 8.45 -8.77 -10.33
#